data_AF-A0A7C7NZH4-F1
#
_entry.id   AF-A0A7C7NZH4-F1
#
_cell.length_a   1.000
_cell.length_b   1.000
_cell.length_c   1.000
_cell.angle_alpha   90.00
_cell.angle_beta   90.00
_cell.angle_gamma   90.00
#
_symmetry.space_group_name_H-M   'P 1'
#
loop_
_entity.id
_entity.type
_entity.pdbx_description
1 polymer ?
#
loop_
_entity_poly.entity_id
_entity_poly.type
_entity_poly.pdbx_seq_one_letter_code
_entity_poly.pdbx_strand_id
1 'polypeptide(L)'
;MSKISFYREKNFKKTEIGEIPREWKISPLKGKVEKIKAGGTPKTTIKEYYENGTIPFVKIEDLTQNGKYLTKTTLKITEKGLKNSSAWIVPINSVLLAMYGSLGEVSINKIKVATNQAILGIVPKEKELNSEFLYYWFLKFKPNWIKYAKLTTQANLTKQIVEKIKLPLPPLEEQKNIAKVLKDFDDLLENIEKQIKTLERVKKGLMNIYFTKGVFKHETFKDTEIGRIPAEWEV
;
A
#
# COMPACT_ATOMS: atom_id res chain seq x y z
N MET A 1 -15.14 20.02 -22.45
CA MET A 1 -14.55 18.70 -22.13
C MET A 1 -15.68 17.70 -21.93
N SER A 2 -15.83 16.71 -22.79
CA SER A 2 -16.84 15.66 -22.61
C SER A 2 -16.51 14.83 -21.38
N LYS A 3 -17.44 14.72 -20.43
CA LYS A 3 -17.34 13.74 -19.34
C LYS A 3 -17.33 12.34 -19.96
N ILE A 4 -16.20 11.65 -19.90
CA ILE A 4 -16.14 10.23 -20.24
C ILE A 4 -16.98 9.48 -19.20
N SER A 5 -18.00 8.76 -19.66
CA SER A 5 -18.80 7.86 -18.82
C SER A 5 -18.25 6.44 -18.96
N PHE A 6 -17.72 5.89 -17.87
CA PHE A 6 -17.13 4.55 -17.82
C PHE A 6 -18.13 3.46 -17.42
N TYR A 7 -19.40 3.82 -17.20
CA TYR A 7 -20.42 2.94 -16.68
C TYR A 7 -21.68 2.98 -17.53
N ARG A 8 -22.38 1.83 -17.61
CA ARG A 8 -23.66 1.68 -18.32
C ARG A 8 -24.85 2.11 -17.47
N GLU A 9 -24.72 2.07 -16.14
CA GLU A 9 -25.79 2.42 -15.21
C GLU A 9 -26.16 3.90 -15.33
N LYS A 10 -27.45 4.20 -15.44
CA LYS A 10 -27.95 5.59 -15.47
C LYS A 10 -28.78 5.93 -14.24
N ASN A 11 -29.12 4.92 -13.43
CA ASN A 11 -29.93 5.07 -12.24
C ASN A 11 -29.05 5.07 -10.98
N PHE A 12 -28.87 6.27 -10.45
CA PHE A 12 -28.14 6.49 -9.22
C PHE A 12 -29.07 6.94 -8.09
N LYS A 13 -28.58 6.80 -6.87
CA LYS A 13 -29.16 7.42 -5.69
C LYS A 13 -28.11 8.25 -4.97
N LYS A 14 -28.53 9.41 -4.46
CA LYS A 14 -27.71 10.24 -3.58
C LYS A 14 -27.66 9.62 -2.20
N THR A 15 -26.47 9.54 -1.63
CA THR A 15 -26.23 8.99 -0.30
C THR A 15 -25.18 9.82 0.42
N GLU A 16 -24.97 9.55 1.71
CA GLU A 16 -23.97 10.25 2.53
C GLU A 16 -22.51 10.01 2.08
N ILE A 17 -22.25 8.95 1.30
CA ILE A 17 -20.93 8.65 0.74
C ILE A 17 -20.79 9.08 -0.73
N GLY A 18 -21.77 9.85 -1.22
CA GLY A 18 -21.87 10.31 -2.60
C GLY A 18 -22.97 9.60 -3.39
N GLU A 19 -22.96 9.84 -4.70
CA GLU A 19 -23.87 9.20 -5.63
C GLU A 19 -23.39 7.77 -5.95
N ILE A 20 -24.26 6.78 -5.79
CA ILE A 20 -23.95 5.36 -6.04
C ILE A 20 -25.07 4.69 -6.86
N PRO A 21 -24.80 3.58 -7.57
CA PRO A 21 -25.83 2.82 -8.26
C PRO A 21 -27.00 2.48 -7.34
N ARG A 22 -28.23 2.58 -7.87
CA ARG A 22 -29.44 2.45 -7.04
C ARG A 22 -29.52 1.11 -6.31
N GLU A 23 -29.03 0.04 -6.92
CA GLU A 23 -29.03 -1.33 -6.39
C GLU A 23 -27.98 -1.56 -5.29
N TRP A 24 -26.92 -0.75 -5.25
CA TRP A 24 -25.86 -0.93 -4.27
C TRP A 24 -26.35 -0.63 -2.87
N LYS A 25 -26.02 -1.50 -1.92
CA LYS A 25 -26.31 -1.26 -0.50
C LYS A 25 -25.22 -0.40 0.10
N ILE A 26 -25.55 0.31 1.17
CA ILE A 26 -24.57 0.93 2.05
C ILE A 26 -24.58 0.15 3.34
N SER A 27 -23.40 -0.20 3.83
CA SER A 27 -23.24 -0.89 5.10
C SER A 27 -22.15 -0.20 5.91
N PRO A 28 -22.28 -0.12 7.24
CA PRO A 28 -21.10 0.07 8.09
C PRO A 28 -20.14 -1.11 7.89
N LEU A 29 -18.85 -0.88 8.12
CA LEU A 29 -17.84 -1.94 8.14
C LEU A 29 -18.15 -2.97 9.24
N LYS A 30 -18.68 -2.51 10.38
CA LYS A 30 -19.17 -3.38 11.45
C LYS A 30 -20.16 -4.40 10.89
N GLY A 31 -19.92 -5.67 11.20
CA GLY A 31 -20.74 -6.79 10.73
C GLY A 31 -20.30 -7.37 9.38
N LYS A 32 -19.42 -6.70 8.62
CA LYS A 32 -18.82 -7.19 7.36
C LYS A 32 -17.39 -7.72 7.53
N VAL A 33 -16.91 -7.70 8.77
CA VAL A 33 -15.60 -8.18 9.18
C VAL A 33 -15.77 -9.27 10.24
N GLU A 34 -14.93 -10.29 10.18
CA GLU A 34 -14.84 -11.34 11.21
C GLU A 34 -14.13 -10.82 12.44
N LYS A 35 -13.08 -10.02 12.23
CA LYS A 35 -12.28 -9.44 13.30
C LYS A 35 -11.68 -8.11 12.90
N ILE A 36 -11.74 -7.15 13.81
CA ILE A 36 -11.06 -5.87 13.71
C ILE A 36 -10.46 -5.53 15.06
N LYS A 37 -9.12 -5.46 15.11
CA LYS A 37 -8.37 -5.24 16.35
C LYS A 37 -7.02 -4.60 16.05
N ALA A 38 -6.65 -3.61 16.86
CA ALA A 38 -5.31 -3.05 16.83
C ALA A 38 -4.30 -4.03 17.45
N GLY A 39 -3.05 -3.92 17.04
CA GLY A 39 -1.97 -4.69 17.62
C GLY A 39 -1.47 -4.12 18.94
N GLY A 40 -0.23 -4.44 19.29
CA GLY A 40 0.43 -3.96 20.50
C GLY A 40 1.92 -4.12 20.41
N THR A 41 2.67 -3.20 21.01
CA THR A 41 4.13 -3.29 21.05
C THR A 41 4.54 -4.03 22.33
N PRO A 42 5.20 -5.21 22.23
CA PRO A 42 5.84 -5.83 23.40
C PRO A 42 6.84 -4.86 24.03
N LYS A 43 7.06 -4.91 25.35
CA LYS A 43 8.00 -3.98 26.01
C LYS A 43 9.37 -4.05 25.33
N THR A 44 9.81 -2.93 24.73
CA THR A 44 11.05 -2.84 23.94
C THR A 44 12.31 -3.07 24.76
N THR A 45 12.23 -2.88 26.07
CA THR A 45 13.31 -3.15 27.03
C THR A 45 13.54 -4.63 27.30
N ILE A 46 12.61 -5.52 26.92
CA ILE A 46 12.73 -6.97 27.12
C ILE A 46 13.25 -7.60 25.82
N LYS A 47 14.55 -7.87 25.78
CA LYS A 47 15.26 -8.44 24.62
C LYS A 47 14.65 -9.75 24.11
N GLU A 48 14.21 -10.62 25.01
CA GLU A 48 13.57 -11.91 24.69
C GLU A 48 12.31 -11.80 23.82
N TYR A 49 11.69 -10.62 23.75
CA TYR A 49 10.52 -10.39 22.90
C TYR A 49 10.88 -10.17 21.43
N TYR A 50 12.16 -9.95 21.12
CA TYR A 50 12.65 -9.53 19.80
C TYR A 50 13.82 -10.38 19.30
N GLU A 51 14.75 -10.78 20.16
CA GLU A 51 15.89 -11.61 19.79
C GLU A 51 15.43 -12.95 19.22
N ASN A 52 15.97 -13.31 18.04
CA ASN A 52 15.57 -14.51 17.28
C ASN A 52 14.06 -14.57 16.96
N GLY A 53 13.40 -13.42 16.84
CA GLY A 53 11.99 -13.32 16.46
C GLY A 53 11.70 -13.94 15.10
N THR A 54 10.63 -14.72 15.01
CA THR A 54 10.18 -15.37 13.77
C THR A 54 8.90 -14.77 13.22
N ILE A 55 8.14 -14.04 14.05
CA ILE A 55 6.84 -13.47 13.69
C ILE A 55 7.05 -12.09 13.07
N PRO A 56 6.70 -11.86 11.80
CA PRO A 56 6.78 -10.54 11.17
C PRO A 56 5.97 -9.51 11.96
N PHE A 57 6.61 -8.42 12.36
CA PHE A 57 6.01 -7.37 13.17
C PHE A 57 5.95 -6.06 12.39
N VAL A 58 4.74 -5.64 12.05
CA VAL A 58 4.46 -4.50 11.17
C VAL A 58 4.42 -3.20 11.97
N LYS A 59 5.21 -2.23 11.51
CA LYS A 59 5.13 -0.82 11.86
C LYS A 59 4.60 0.00 10.68
N ILE A 60 4.37 1.29 10.88
CA ILE A 60 3.77 2.17 9.86
C ILE A 60 4.72 2.27 8.65
N GLU A 61 6.03 2.32 8.90
CA GLU A 61 7.04 2.41 7.86
C GLU A 61 7.02 1.19 6.92
N ASP A 62 6.71 0.01 7.46
CA ASP A 62 6.58 -1.21 6.65
C ASP A 62 5.38 -1.12 5.68
N LEU A 63 4.27 -0.47 6.07
CA LEU A 63 3.14 -0.21 5.17
C LEU A 63 3.57 0.69 4.02
N THR A 64 4.23 1.80 4.34
CA THR A 64 4.70 2.78 3.33
C THR A 64 5.72 2.15 2.37
N GLN A 65 6.64 1.33 2.88
CA GLN A 65 7.69 0.70 2.05
C GLN A 65 7.18 -0.43 1.16
N ASN A 66 6.19 -1.20 1.62
CA ASN A 66 5.62 -2.28 0.83
C ASN A 66 4.51 -1.79 -0.13
N GLY A 67 3.87 -0.65 0.17
CA GLY A 67 2.74 -0.14 -0.58
C GLY A 67 1.51 -1.04 -0.44
N LYS A 68 0.91 -1.44 -1.56
CA LYS A 68 -0.32 -2.23 -1.58
C LYS A 68 -0.18 -3.59 -0.90
N TYR A 69 0.88 -4.35 -1.21
CA TYR A 69 1.04 -5.72 -0.71
C TYR A 69 2.19 -5.84 0.29
N LEU A 70 1.85 -6.03 1.56
CA LEU A 70 2.84 -6.28 2.60
C LEU A 70 3.33 -7.73 2.54
N THR A 71 4.60 -7.89 2.16
CA THR A 71 5.26 -9.19 1.97
C THR A 71 6.44 -9.40 2.92
N LYS A 72 6.94 -8.33 3.53
CA LYS A 72 8.07 -8.35 4.45
C LYS A 72 7.94 -7.26 5.51
N THR A 73 8.60 -7.47 6.65
CA THR A 73 8.74 -6.49 7.74
C THR A 73 10.20 -6.31 8.09
N THR A 74 10.55 -5.11 8.55
CA THR A 74 11.89 -4.78 9.04
C THR A 74 12.19 -5.40 10.40
N LEU A 75 11.15 -5.64 11.22
CA LEU A 75 11.26 -6.21 12.56
C LEU A 75 10.48 -7.53 12.65
N LYS A 76 10.94 -8.42 13.55
CA LYS A 76 10.20 -9.60 13.98
C LYS A 76 10.11 -9.63 15.51
N ILE A 77 9.07 -10.28 16.02
CA ILE A 77 8.90 -10.56 17.45
C ILE A 77 8.90 -12.08 17.70
N THR A 78 9.16 -12.47 18.93
CA THR A 78 9.06 -13.87 19.37
C THR A 78 7.63 -14.20 19.79
N GLU A 79 7.34 -15.50 19.93
CA GLU A 79 6.10 -15.99 20.57
C GLU A 79 5.92 -15.42 21.98
N LYS A 80 7.01 -15.24 22.74
CA LYS A 80 6.97 -14.59 24.06
C LYS A 80 6.50 -13.13 23.92
N GLY A 81 7.05 -12.38 22.96
CA GLY A 81 6.63 -11.00 22.69
C GLY A 81 5.15 -10.91 22.30
N LEU A 82 4.68 -11.81 21.44
CA LEU A 82 3.27 -11.90 21.04
C LEU A 82 2.37 -12.13 22.26
N LYS A 83 2.66 -13.14 23.08
CA LYS A 83 1.85 -13.52 24.25
C LYS A 83 1.84 -12.47 25.37
N ASN A 84 2.89 -11.66 25.48
CA ASN A 84 3.05 -10.64 26.51
C ASN A 84 2.73 -9.21 26.02
N SER A 85 1.92 -9.10 24.98
CA SER A 85 1.45 -7.81 24.46
C SER A 85 0.02 -7.91 23.92
N SER A 86 -0.54 -6.80 23.47
CA SER A 86 -1.84 -6.80 22.77
C SER A 86 -1.77 -7.24 21.31
N ALA A 87 -0.56 -7.51 20.80
CA ALA A 87 -0.35 -8.01 19.45
C ALA A 87 -1.13 -9.30 19.22
N TRP A 88 -1.45 -9.57 17.96
CA TRP A 88 -2.15 -10.77 17.56
C TRP A 88 -1.79 -11.11 16.12
N ILE A 89 -1.92 -12.39 15.76
CA ILE A 89 -1.64 -12.84 14.39
C ILE A 89 -2.82 -12.46 13.49
N VAL A 90 -2.59 -11.51 12.60
CA VAL A 90 -3.46 -11.15 11.50
C VAL A 90 -3.25 -12.19 10.37
N PRO A 91 -4.31 -12.89 9.92
CA PRO A 91 -4.20 -13.88 8.85
C PRO A 91 -3.87 -13.21 7.51
N ILE A 92 -3.35 -13.98 6.56
CA ILE A 92 -3.09 -13.50 5.19
C ILE A 92 -4.36 -12.94 4.54
N ASN A 93 -4.20 -12.07 3.56
CA ASN A 93 -5.27 -11.40 2.84
C ASN A 93 -6.22 -10.57 3.72
N SER A 94 -5.73 -10.08 4.86
CA SER A 94 -6.41 -9.06 5.66
C SER A 94 -6.02 -7.66 5.20
N VAL A 95 -6.78 -6.66 5.63
CA VAL A 95 -6.45 -5.24 5.41
C VAL A 95 -5.81 -4.67 6.66
N LEU A 96 -4.67 -4.00 6.50
CA LEU A 96 -3.97 -3.27 7.55
C LEU A 96 -4.23 -1.77 7.35
N LEU A 97 -4.64 -1.06 8.41
CA LEU A 97 -4.94 0.38 8.36
C LEU A 97 -4.19 1.12 9.46
N ALA A 98 -3.36 2.10 9.10
CA ALA A 98 -2.72 3.00 10.05
C ALA A 98 -3.74 4.01 10.63
N MET A 99 -3.89 4.00 11.95
CA MET A 99 -4.82 4.86 12.67
C MET A 99 -4.26 6.25 13.00
N TYR A 100 -2.94 6.40 13.01
CA TYR A 100 -2.24 7.66 13.29
C TYR A 100 -0.80 7.61 12.77
N GLY A 101 -0.07 8.72 12.84
CA GLY A 101 1.19 8.90 12.11
C GLY A 101 0.90 9.10 10.63
N SER A 102 0.99 8.03 9.83
CA SER A 102 0.53 8.04 8.42
C SER A 102 -0.96 7.70 8.34
N LEU A 103 -1.81 8.65 8.78
CA LEU A 103 -3.26 8.45 8.91
C LEU A 103 -3.89 7.90 7.62
N GLY A 104 -4.52 6.73 7.72
CA GLY A 104 -5.22 6.12 6.59
C GLY A 104 -4.32 5.40 5.59
N GLU A 105 -3.03 5.23 5.89
CA GLU A 105 -2.17 4.30 5.13
C GLU A 105 -2.74 2.89 5.20
N VAL A 106 -2.79 2.20 4.06
CA VAL A 106 -3.49 0.93 3.92
C VAL A 106 -2.67 -0.05 3.09
N SER A 107 -2.64 -1.31 3.52
CA SER A 107 -2.01 -2.42 2.78
C SER A 107 -2.79 -3.72 2.99
N ILE A 108 -2.55 -4.69 2.12
CA ILE A 108 -3.01 -6.08 2.26
C ILE A 108 -1.81 -6.94 2.60
N ASN A 109 -1.87 -7.69 3.70
CA ASN A 109 -0.76 -8.58 4.07
C ASN A 109 -0.84 -9.91 3.28
N LYS A 110 0.26 -10.27 2.60
CA LYS A 110 0.41 -11.55 1.89
C LYS A 110 1.16 -12.61 2.72
N ILE A 111 1.56 -12.24 3.93
CA ILE A 111 2.14 -13.10 4.98
C ILE A 111 1.37 -12.91 6.28
N LYS A 112 1.36 -13.92 7.17
CA LYS A 112 0.82 -13.76 8.52
C LYS A 112 1.69 -12.76 9.29
N VAL A 113 1.07 -11.82 9.99
CA VAL A 113 1.79 -10.75 10.68
C VAL A 113 1.21 -10.45 12.06
N ALA A 114 2.02 -9.87 12.93
CA ALA A 114 1.57 -9.10 14.08
C ALA A 114 1.77 -7.61 13.80
N THR A 115 0.99 -6.74 14.44
CA THR A 115 1.09 -5.28 14.27
C THR A 115 1.32 -4.59 15.60
N ASN A 116 1.76 -3.33 15.56
CA ASN A 116 1.76 -2.44 16.71
C ASN A 116 0.36 -1.84 16.98
N GLN A 117 0.24 -1.04 18.04
CA GLN A 117 -1.02 -0.40 18.43
C GLN A 117 -1.49 0.72 17.49
N ALA A 118 -0.64 1.16 16.54
CA ALA A 118 -1.00 2.16 15.54
C ALA A 118 -1.74 1.59 14.34
N ILE A 119 -1.74 0.27 14.17
CA ILE A 119 -2.26 -0.39 12.98
C ILE A 119 -3.41 -1.32 13.37
N LEU A 120 -4.56 -1.14 12.73
CA LEU A 120 -5.69 -2.06 12.78
C LEU A 120 -5.46 -3.20 11.80
N GLY A 121 -5.52 -4.43 12.29
CA GLY A 121 -5.78 -5.60 11.45
C GLY A 121 -7.28 -5.78 11.26
N ILE A 122 -7.72 -5.84 10.01
CA ILE A 122 -9.12 -5.94 9.60
C ILE A 122 -9.27 -7.20 8.74
N VAL A 123 -10.00 -8.18 9.25
CA VAL A 123 -10.26 -9.47 8.59
C VAL A 123 -11.67 -9.44 8.02
N PRO A 124 -11.85 -9.25 6.71
CA PRO A 124 -13.18 -9.24 6.08
C PRO A 124 -13.85 -10.61 6.19
N LYS A 125 -15.19 -10.63 6.21
CA LYS A 125 -15.94 -11.88 5.95
C LYS A 125 -15.88 -12.16 4.46
N GLU A 126 -15.08 -13.13 4.04
CA GLU A 126 -14.74 -13.34 2.62
C GLU A 126 -15.97 -13.54 1.71
N LYS A 127 -17.06 -14.10 2.24
CA LYS A 127 -18.34 -14.30 1.52
C LYS A 127 -19.17 -13.03 1.35
N GLU A 128 -18.83 -11.95 2.05
CA GLU A 128 -19.59 -10.68 2.04
C GLU A 128 -18.76 -9.49 1.57
N LEU A 129 -17.46 -9.47 1.86
CA LEU A 129 -16.57 -8.35 1.61
C LEU A 129 -15.20 -8.82 1.14
N ASN A 130 -14.81 -8.39 -0.06
CA ASN A 130 -13.51 -8.69 -0.64
C ASN A 130 -12.42 -7.73 -0.11
N SER A 131 -11.25 -8.26 0.27
CA SER A 131 -10.15 -7.46 0.83
C SER A 131 -9.54 -6.46 -0.16
N GLU A 132 -9.42 -6.81 -1.44
CA GLU A 132 -8.89 -5.92 -2.49
C GLU A 132 -9.88 -4.77 -2.75
N PHE A 133 -11.18 -5.06 -2.78
CA PHE A 133 -12.21 -4.04 -2.85
C PHE A 133 -12.16 -3.09 -1.65
N LEU A 134 -12.04 -3.63 -0.43
CA LEU A 134 -11.92 -2.82 0.79
C LEU A 134 -10.66 -1.95 0.78
N TYR A 135 -9.52 -2.47 0.29
CA TYR A 135 -8.29 -1.72 0.10
C TYR A 135 -8.52 -0.50 -0.80
N TYR A 136 -9.09 -0.69 -1.99
CA TYR A 136 -9.35 0.43 -2.91
C TYR A 136 -10.37 1.41 -2.38
N TRP A 137 -11.39 0.93 -1.66
CA TRP A 137 -12.33 1.80 -0.98
C TRP A 137 -11.62 2.69 0.04
N PHE A 138 -10.75 2.14 0.89
CA PHE A 138 -9.99 2.91 1.86
C PHE A 138 -8.97 3.84 1.22
N LEU A 139 -8.35 3.43 0.11
CA LEU A 139 -7.45 4.29 -0.65
C LEU A 139 -8.21 5.53 -1.18
N LYS A 140 -9.38 5.33 -1.80
CA LYS A 140 -10.28 6.42 -2.21
C LYS A 140 -10.75 7.26 -1.02
N PHE A 141 -11.03 6.61 0.11
CA PHE A 141 -11.53 7.29 1.31
C PHE A 141 -10.45 8.05 2.07
N LYS A 142 -9.16 7.84 1.76
CA LYS A 142 -8.01 8.36 2.52
C LYS A 142 -8.13 9.86 2.88
N PRO A 143 -8.49 10.76 1.95
CA PRO A 143 -8.62 12.19 2.26
C PRO A 143 -9.73 12.52 3.26
N ASN A 144 -10.70 11.62 3.45
CA ASN A 144 -11.84 11.84 4.36
C ASN A 144 -11.54 11.38 5.79
N TRP A 145 -10.51 10.55 6.03
CA TRP A 145 -10.21 10.07 7.38
C TRP A 145 -10.03 11.19 8.40
N ILE A 146 -9.42 12.31 7.99
CA ILE A 146 -9.19 13.47 8.85
C ILE A 146 -10.49 14.04 9.43
N LYS A 147 -11.60 13.95 8.70
CA LYS A 147 -12.92 14.45 9.16
C LYS A 147 -13.50 13.62 10.30
N TYR A 148 -13.06 12.37 10.42
CA TYR A 148 -13.51 11.43 11.46
C TYR A 148 -12.49 11.26 12.58
N ALA A 149 -11.25 11.66 12.35
CA ALA A 149 -10.19 11.55 13.34
C ALA A 149 -10.47 12.46 14.53
N LYS A 150 -10.16 11.97 15.74
CA LYS A 150 -10.14 12.83 16.91
C LYS A 150 -8.93 13.74 16.81
N LEU A 151 -9.16 15.04 16.79
CA LEU A 151 -8.12 16.06 16.77
C LEU A 151 -7.76 16.41 18.22
N THR A 152 -6.77 15.71 18.78
CA THR A 152 -6.08 16.16 20.00
C THR A 152 -4.78 16.83 19.58
N THR A 153 -3.61 16.32 19.99
CA THR A 153 -2.30 16.78 19.49
C THR A 153 -1.98 16.20 18.11
N GLN A 154 -2.52 15.01 17.80
CA GLN A 154 -2.43 14.37 16.49
C GLN A 154 -3.78 13.79 16.09
N ALA A 155 -4.06 13.76 14.79
CA ALA A 155 -5.24 13.12 14.25
C ALA A 155 -5.17 11.60 14.47
N ASN A 156 -6.11 11.07 15.25
CA ASN A 156 -6.18 9.65 15.59
C ASN A 156 -7.53 9.04 15.22
N LEU A 157 -7.51 7.95 14.45
CA LEU A 157 -8.64 7.05 14.31
C LEU A 157 -8.69 6.10 15.50
N THR A 158 -9.90 5.68 15.86
CA THR A 158 -10.10 4.56 16.79
C THR A 158 -10.78 3.41 16.06
N LYS A 159 -10.66 2.20 16.61
CA LYS A 159 -11.42 1.04 16.15
C LYS A 159 -12.92 1.36 15.95
N GLN A 160 -13.53 2.04 16.93
CA GLN A 160 -14.96 2.36 16.88
C GLN A 160 -15.32 3.32 15.75
N ILE A 161 -14.42 4.24 15.39
CA ILE A 161 -14.60 5.12 14.23
C ILE A 161 -14.58 4.27 12.95
N VAL A 162 -13.54 3.45 12.78
CA VAL A 162 -13.35 2.62 11.57
C VAL A 162 -14.50 1.63 11.39
N GLU A 163 -15.00 1.01 12.45
CA GLU A 163 -16.16 0.12 12.43
C GLU A 163 -17.44 0.81 11.92
N LYS A 164 -17.60 2.11 12.17
CA LYS A 164 -18.77 2.88 11.77
C LYS A 164 -18.68 3.47 10.37
N ILE A 165 -17.50 3.44 9.75
CA ILE A 165 -17.34 3.92 8.38
C ILE A 165 -18.25 3.12 7.47
N LYS A 166 -18.99 3.86 6.66
CA LYS A 166 -19.90 3.31 5.66
C LYS A 166 -19.15 3.10 4.35
N LEU A 167 -19.43 1.96 3.73
CA LEU A 167 -18.91 1.60 2.42
C LEU A 167 -20.07 1.21 1.48
N PRO A 168 -19.90 1.40 0.17
CA PRO A 168 -20.76 0.74 -0.80
C PRO A 168 -20.52 -0.77 -0.72
N LEU A 169 -21.59 -1.54 -0.78
CA LEU A 169 -21.56 -2.98 -0.69
C LEU A 169 -22.33 -3.59 -1.88
N PRO A 170 -21.72 -3.59 -3.08
CA PRO A 170 -22.29 -4.29 -4.23
C PRO A 170 -22.19 -5.83 -4.04
N PRO A 171 -22.83 -6.62 -4.93
CA PRO A 171 -22.64 -8.06 -4.96
C PRO A 171 -21.16 -8.46 -4.97
N LEU A 172 -20.82 -9.60 -4.36
CA LEU A 172 -19.43 -10.00 -4.17
C LEU A 172 -18.65 -10.11 -5.50
N GLU A 173 -19.28 -10.60 -6.56
CA GLU A 173 -18.66 -10.69 -7.89
C GLU A 173 -18.36 -9.29 -8.47
N GLU A 174 -19.24 -8.32 -8.26
CA GLU A 174 -19.00 -6.93 -8.66
C GLU A 174 -17.82 -6.34 -7.87
N GLN A 175 -17.72 -6.61 -6.56
CA GLN A 175 -16.56 -6.19 -5.75
C GLN A 175 -15.25 -6.74 -6.32
N LYS A 176 -15.23 -8.04 -6.67
CA LYS A 176 -14.06 -8.70 -7.27
C LYS A 176 -13.71 -8.09 -8.63
N ASN A 177 -14.69 -7.83 -9.48
CA ASN A 177 -14.47 -7.23 -10.80
C ASN A 177 -13.90 -5.82 -10.70
N ILE A 178 -14.46 -4.97 -9.84
CA ILE A 178 -13.93 -3.63 -9.56
C ILE A 178 -12.48 -3.71 -9.09
N ALA A 179 -12.22 -4.57 -8.10
CA ALA A 179 -10.88 -4.73 -7.55
C ALA A 179 -9.89 -5.27 -8.58
N LYS A 180 -10.32 -6.18 -9.46
CA LYS A 180 -9.51 -6.71 -10.56
C LYS A 180 -9.12 -5.61 -11.53
N VAL A 181 -10.08 -4.82 -12.01
CA VAL A 181 -9.81 -3.74 -12.97
C VAL A 181 -8.83 -2.73 -12.39
N LEU A 182 -9.04 -2.30 -11.14
CA LEU A 182 -8.12 -1.37 -10.48
C LEU A 182 -6.72 -1.97 -10.28
N LYS A 183 -6.64 -3.27 -9.96
CA LYS A 183 -5.37 -3.99 -9.87
C LYS A 183 -4.65 -4.07 -11.21
N ASP A 184 -5.37 -4.31 -12.30
CA ASP A 184 -4.78 -4.37 -13.64
C ASP A 184 -4.13 -3.01 -14.00
N PHE A 185 -4.71 -1.89 -13.55
CA PHE A 185 -4.09 -0.56 -13.70
C PHE A 185 -2.86 -0.38 -12.80
N ASP A 186 -2.92 -0.79 -11.53
CA ASP A 186 -1.76 -0.72 -10.64
C ASP A 186 -0.58 -1.54 -11.18
N ASP A 187 -0.85 -2.76 -11.67
CA ASP A 187 0.16 -3.65 -12.26
C ASP A 187 0.77 -3.03 -13.53
N LEU A 188 -0.05 -2.37 -14.36
CA LEU A 188 0.41 -1.65 -15.55
C LEU A 188 1.30 -0.44 -15.18
N LEU A 189 0.90 0.35 -14.19
CA LEU A 189 1.69 1.48 -13.71
C LEU A 189 3.06 1.01 -13.18
N GLU A 190 3.08 -0.06 -12.38
CA GLU A 190 4.34 -0.63 -11.88
C GLU A 190 5.26 -1.11 -13.01
N ASN A 191 4.70 -1.70 -14.07
CA ASN A 191 5.46 -2.12 -15.24
C ASN A 191 6.04 -0.92 -16.01
N ILE A 192 5.24 0.12 -16.22
CA ILE A 192 5.69 1.35 -16.89
C ILE A 192 6.83 2.00 -16.10
N GLU A 193 6.72 2.09 -14.77
CA GLU A 193 7.80 2.63 -13.93
C GLU A 193 9.11 1.84 -14.04
N LYS A 194 9.03 0.50 -14.15
CA LYS A 194 10.21 -0.35 -14.39
C LYS A 194 10.85 -0.10 -15.75
N GLN A 195 10.03 0.13 -16.78
CA GLN A 195 10.51 0.46 -18.12
C GLN A 195 11.19 1.83 -18.13
N ILE A 196 10.61 2.84 -17.49
CA ILE A 196 11.23 4.17 -17.35
C ILE A 196 12.61 4.07 -16.70
N LYS A 197 12.73 3.39 -15.55
CA LYS A 197 14.03 3.18 -14.86
C LYS A 197 15.05 2.47 -15.74
N THR A 198 14.59 1.52 -16.56
CA THR A 198 15.47 0.81 -17.50
C THR A 198 15.99 1.75 -18.59
N LEU A 199 15.11 2.56 -19.17
CA LEU A 199 15.48 3.55 -20.19
C LEU A 199 16.42 4.62 -19.63
N GLU A 200 16.21 5.09 -18.41
CA GLU A 200 17.11 6.03 -17.73
C GLU A 200 18.52 5.45 -17.56
N ARG A 201 18.63 4.18 -17.17
CA ARG A 201 19.92 3.48 -17.06
C ARG A 201 20.60 3.35 -18.42
N VAL A 202 19.85 2.99 -19.46
CA VAL A 202 20.39 2.90 -20.84
C VAL A 202 20.88 4.25 -21.30
N LYS A 203 20.08 5.31 -21.14
CA LYS A 203 20.47 6.69 -21.45
C LYS A 203 21.76 7.10 -20.74
N LYS A 204 21.87 6.83 -19.43
CA LYS A 204 23.08 7.13 -18.66
C LYS A 204 24.31 6.39 -19.18
N GLY A 205 24.16 5.11 -19.54
CA GLY A 205 25.23 4.32 -20.14
C GLY A 205 25.69 4.87 -21.50
N LEU A 206 24.73 5.18 -22.38
CA LEU A 206 25.01 5.78 -23.68
C LEU A 206 25.67 7.14 -23.56
N MET A 207 25.24 7.97 -22.61
CA MET A 207 25.82 9.29 -22.35
C MET A 207 27.31 9.18 -21.99
N ASN A 208 27.65 8.25 -21.08
CA ASN A 208 29.05 8.00 -20.72
C ASN A 208 29.87 7.53 -21.91
N ILE A 209 29.31 6.65 -22.76
CA ILE A 209 29.98 6.16 -23.96
C ILE A 209 30.18 7.29 -24.96
N TYR A 210 29.14 8.05 -25.29
CA TYR A 210 29.21 9.05 -26.35
C TYR A 210 30.09 10.25 -26.00
N PHE A 211 30.15 10.65 -24.73
CA PHE A 211 31.05 11.72 -24.30
C PHE A 211 32.51 11.29 -24.11
N THR A 212 32.82 9.99 -24.19
CA THR A 212 34.21 9.49 -24.09
C THR A 212 34.69 8.71 -25.30
N LYS A 213 33.79 8.23 -26.17
CA LYS A 213 34.12 7.39 -27.32
C LYS A 213 33.47 7.84 -28.61
N GLY A 214 32.70 8.93 -28.60
CA GLY A 214 31.96 9.38 -29.77
C GLY A 214 30.85 8.43 -30.20
N VAL A 215 30.18 8.79 -31.29
CA VAL A 215 29.13 7.98 -31.94
C VAL A 215 29.64 7.23 -33.18
N PHE A 216 30.84 7.58 -33.65
CA PHE A 216 31.48 6.97 -34.80
C PHE A 216 32.52 5.93 -34.37
N LYS A 217 33.03 5.16 -35.34
CA LYS A 217 34.12 4.21 -35.08
C LYS A 217 35.44 4.99 -35.04
N HIS A 218 36.08 5.00 -33.89
CA HIS A 218 37.43 5.54 -33.68
C HIS A 218 38.41 4.39 -33.52
N GLU A 219 39.54 4.42 -34.25
CA GLU A 219 40.52 3.31 -34.24
C GLU A 219 41.59 3.48 -33.16
N THR A 220 41.86 4.72 -32.73
CA THR A 220 42.89 5.06 -31.76
C THR A 220 42.33 5.96 -30.66
N PHE A 221 42.92 5.84 -29.46
CA PHE A 221 42.49 6.56 -28.27
C PHE A 221 43.71 7.06 -27.50
N LYS A 222 43.56 8.19 -26.80
CA LYS A 222 44.56 8.76 -25.89
C LYS A 222 43.98 8.97 -24.50
N ASP A 223 44.82 8.83 -23.48
CA ASP A 223 44.46 9.15 -22.10
C ASP A 223 44.63 10.65 -21.84
N THR A 224 43.63 11.26 -21.21
CA THR A 224 43.57 12.71 -20.92
C THR A 224 43.04 12.94 -19.51
N GLU A 225 43.03 14.20 -19.05
CA GLU A 225 42.50 14.56 -17.72
C GLU A 225 41.01 14.25 -17.54
N ILE A 226 40.24 14.17 -18.64
CA ILE A 226 38.82 13.79 -18.63
C ILE A 226 38.57 12.31 -18.93
N GLY A 227 39.63 11.51 -19.03
CA GLY A 227 39.60 10.07 -19.31
C GLY A 227 40.12 9.71 -20.70
N ARG A 228 39.86 8.46 -21.11
CA ARG A 228 40.31 7.90 -22.39
C ARG A 228 39.35 8.30 -23.51
N ILE A 229 39.83 9.10 -24.47
CA ILE A 229 39.03 9.68 -25.58
C ILE A 229 39.65 9.37 -26.95
N PRO A 230 38.91 9.51 -28.08
CA PRO A 230 39.48 9.38 -29.42
C PRO A 230 40.71 10.26 -29.61
N ALA A 231 41.75 9.72 -30.27
CA ALA A 231 43.05 10.40 -30.37
C ALA A 231 42.96 11.75 -31.09
N GLU A 232 42.04 11.88 -32.05
CA GLU A 232 41.77 13.08 -32.84
C GLU A 232 40.99 14.17 -32.08
N TRP A 233 40.43 13.90 -30.90
CA TRP A 233 39.72 14.91 -30.11
C TRP A 233 40.69 15.80 -29.33
N GLU A 234 40.46 17.11 -29.31
CA GLU A 234 41.21 18.05 -28.48
C GLU A 234 40.60 18.15 -27.08
N VAL A 235 41.44 18.43 -26.07
CA VAL A 235 41.05 18.66 -24.67
C VAL A 235 41.39 20.09 -24.31
#